data_AF-A0A661QL05-F1
#
_entry.id   AF-A0A661QL05-F1
#
_cell.length_a   1.000
_cell.length_b   1.000
_cell.length_c   1.000
_cell.angle_alpha   90.00
_cell.angle_beta   90.00
_cell.angle_gamma   90.00
#
_symmetry.space_group_name_H-M   'P 1'
#
loop_
_entity.id
_entity.type
_entity.pdbx_description
1 polymer ?
#
loop_
_entity_poly.entity_id
_entity_poly.type
_entity_poly.pdbx_seq_one_letter_code
_entity_poly.pdbx_strand_id
1 'polypeptide(L)'
;ENGQIKIVTGDQEIVPGIEVVHTPAHTEGGLTVFVRTPGGKAAITGFCTIKENFFPPKEILAMEMEVIPPGTHVNVYEAYDIVKKVKEAADILLPLHEPEFATVNTIP
;
A
#
# COMPACT_ATOMS: atom_id res chain seq x y z
N GLU A 1 9.19 -29.37 4.64
CA GLU A 1 8.69 -28.33 3.72
C GLU A 1 9.11 -28.66 2.30
N ASN A 2 8.21 -28.55 1.32
CA ASN A 2 8.50 -28.90 -0.08
C ASN A 2 9.09 -27.72 -0.88
N GLY A 3 9.74 -26.75 -0.21
CA GLY A 3 10.31 -25.56 -0.87
C GLY A 3 9.29 -24.58 -1.48
N GLN A 4 8.00 -24.71 -1.14
CA GLN A 4 6.91 -23.89 -1.68
C GLN A 4 6.83 -22.49 -1.04
N ILE A 5 7.50 -22.29 0.11
CA ILE A 5 7.53 -21.02 0.82
C ILE A 5 8.95 -20.47 0.74
N LYS A 6 9.06 -19.21 0.32
CA LYS A 6 10.30 -18.43 0.40
C LYS A 6 10.08 -17.30 1.39
N ILE A 7 10.92 -17.25 2.41
CA ILE A 7 10.86 -16.21 3.44
C ILE A 7 11.46 -14.93 2.86
N VAL A 8 10.78 -13.81 3.13
CA VAL A 8 11.25 -12.46 2.83
C VAL A 8 11.58 -11.78 4.16
N THR A 9 12.79 -11.25 4.30
CA THR A 9 13.26 -10.61 5.55
C THR A 9 13.41 -9.10 5.44
N GLY A 10 13.05 -8.50 4.29
CA GLY A 10 13.15 -7.08 4.03
C GLY A 10 12.78 -6.76 2.58
N ASP A 11 13.04 -5.52 2.18
CA ASP A 11 12.76 -5.03 0.83
C ASP A 11 13.58 -5.82 -0.20
N GLN A 12 12.91 -6.33 -1.25
CA GLN A 12 13.59 -7.05 -2.33
C GLN A 12 12.75 -7.16 -3.61
N GLU A 13 13.43 -7.30 -4.75
CA GLU A 13 12.81 -7.69 -6.01
C GLU A 13 12.53 -9.21 -6.01
N ILE A 14 11.28 -9.60 -6.28
CA ILE A 14 10.87 -11.01 -6.28
C ILE A 14 11.06 -11.62 -7.68
N VAL A 15 10.72 -10.84 -8.71
CA VAL A 15 10.93 -11.13 -10.13
C VAL A 15 11.13 -9.80 -10.87
N PRO A 16 11.72 -9.77 -12.08
CA PRO A 16 11.96 -8.53 -12.79
C PRO A 16 10.69 -7.68 -12.92
N GLY A 17 10.72 -6.47 -12.37
CA GLY A 17 9.59 -5.54 -12.40
C GLY A 17 8.63 -5.60 -11.21
N ILE A 18 8.82 -6.55 -10.29
CA ILE A 18 7.96 -6.73 -9.12
C ILE A 18 8.83 -6.82 -7.86
N GLU A 19 8.67 -5.84 -6.99
CA GLU A 19 9.37 -5.77 -5.70
C GLU A 19 8.38 -5.71 -4.53
N VAL A 20 8.85 -6.14 -3.37
CA VAL A 20 8.14 -5.99 -2.10
C VAL A 20 8.91 -5.06 -1.20
N VAL A 21 8.18 -4.21 -0.48
CA VAL A 21 8.72 -3.29 0.53
C VAL A 21 8.02 -3.56 1.84
N HIS A 22 8.79 -3.63 2.93
CA HIS A 22 8.27 -3.83 4.27
C HIS A 22 7.49 -2.60 4.73
N THR A 23 6.19 -2.79 4.93
CA THR A 23 5.22 -1.74 5.31
C THR A 23 4.33 -2.28 6.42
N PRO A 24 4.85 -2.36 7.67
CA PRO A 24 4.15 -2.98 8.79
C PRO A 24 3.03 -2.09 9.37
N ALA A 25 2.08 -1.67 8.55
CA ALA A 25 0.99 -0.80 8.98
C ALA A 25 -0.11 -1.59 9.72
N HIS A 26 -0.68 -2.61 9.08
CA HIS A 26 -1.76 -3.44 9.64
C HIS A 26 -1.25 -4.60 10.49
N THR A 27 -0.10 -5.18 10.13
CA THR A 27 0.57 -6.29 10.83
C THR A 27 2.08 -6.09 10.78
N GLU A 28 2.83 -6.71 11.70
CA GLU A 28 4.30 -6.62 11.74
C GLU A 28 4.99 -7.15 10.47
N GLY A 29 4.34 -8.09 9.77
CA GLY A 29 4.82 -8.68 8.52
C GLY A 29 4.25 -8.05 7.25
N GLY A 30 3.55 -6.91 7.33
CA GLY A 30 2.89 -6.29 6.18
C GLY A 30 3.87 -5.90 5.08
N LEU A 31 3.53 -6.20 3.82
CA LEU A 31 4.34 -5.87 2.64
C LEU A 31 3.49 -5.12 1.62
N THR A 32 4.04 -4.06 1.03
CA THR A 32 3.52 -3.43 -0.18
C THR A 32 4.19 -4.08 -1.38
N VAL A 33 3.42 -4.46 -2.41
CA VAL A 33 3.97 -4.95 -3.68
C VAL A 33 3.99 -3.79 -4.67
N PHE A 34 5.17 -3.46 -5.19
CA PHE A 34 5.33 -2.50 -6.28
C PHE A 34 5.52 -3.24 -7.59
N VAL A 35 4.80 -2.80 -8.62
CA VAL A 35 4.83 -3.36 -9.97
C VAL A 35 5.16 -2.25 -10.97
N ARG A 36 6.24 -2.44 -11.76
CA ARG A 36 6.56 -1.57 -12.88
C ARG A 36 5.63 -1.91 -14.05
N THR A 37 4.79 -0.97 -14.45
CA THR A 37 3.91 -1.08 -15.62
C THR A 37 4.30 -0.03 -16.67
N PRO A 38 3.83 -0.16 -17.93
CA PRO A 38 3.98 0.91 -18.91
C PRO A 38 3.31 2.23 -18.49
N GLY A 39 2.30 2.17 -17.61
CA GLY A 39 1.57 3.34 -17.08
C GLY A 39 2.21 3.98 -15.84
N GLY A 40 3.29 3.40 -15.31
CA GLY A 40 3.97 3.88 -14.11
C GLY A 40 4.20 2.77 -13.08
N LYS A 41 4.61 3.16 -11.88
CA LYS A 41 4.80 2.22 -10.78
C LYS A 41 3.50 2.09 -9.97
N ALA A 42 2.89 0.91 -10.03
CA ALA A 42 1.70 0.58 -9.28
C ALA A 42 2.06 0.02 -7.90
N ALA A 43 1.29 0.34 -6.87
CA ALA A 43 1.41 -0.20 -5.52
C ALA A 43 0.14 -0.94 -5.10
N ILE A 44 0.26 -2.24 -4.86
CA ILE A 44 -0.73 -3.04 -4.14
C ILE A 44 -0.40 -2.88 -2.65
N THR A 45 -1.21 -2.11 -1.93
CA THR A 45 -0.79 -1.50 -0.66
C THR A 45 -0.49 -2.51 0.44
N GLY A 46 -1.19 -3.65 0.48
CA GLY A 46 -0.91 -4.70 1.47
C GLY A 46 -1.46 -4.43 2.88
N PHE A 47 -2.21 -3.34 3.08
CA PHE A 47 -2.84 -3.00 4.37
C PHE A 47 -4.22 -2.35 4.18
N CYS A 48 -5.06 -2.46 5.22
CA CYS A 48 -6.49 -2.16 5.20
C CYS A 48 -6.80 -0.67 4.92
N THR A 49 -6.89 -0.31 3.64
CA THR A 49 -7.08 1.07 3.17
C THR A 49 -8.04 1.15 1.98
N ILE A 50 -8.62 2.33 1.81
CA ILE A 50 -9.38 2.82 0.65
C ILE A 50 -8.74 4.10 0.10
N LYS A 51 -9.24 4.63 -1.00
CA LYS A 51 -8.72 5.88 -1.58
C LYS A 51 -8.75 7.06 -0.63
N GLU A 52 -9.76 7.18 0.21
CA GLU A 52 -9.86 8.26 1.21
C GLU A 52 -8.70 8.25 2.21
N ASN A 53 -8.07 7.09 2.46
CA ASN A 53 -6.85 7.05 3.27
C ASN A 53 -5.71 7.82 2.62
N PHE A 54 -5.57 7.72 1.30
CA PHE A 54 -4.51 8.38 0.54
C PHE A 54 -4.89 9.80 0.11
N PHE A 55 -6.17 10.05 -0.11
CA PHE A 55 -6.74 11.32 -0.55
C PHE A 55 -7.87 11.74 0.40
N PRO A 56 -7.54 12.22 1.61
CA PRO A 56 -8.53 12.54 2.62
C PRO A 56 -9.51 13.62 2.15
N PRO A 57 -10.75 13.62 2.68
CA PRO A 57 -11.70 14.69 2.43
C PRO A 57 -11.20 16.01 3.05
N LYS A 58 -11.74 17.15 2.58
CA LYS A 58 -11.23 18.50 2.90
C LYS A 58 -11.21 18.79 4.39
N GLU A 59 -12.16 18.23 5.13
CA GLU A 59 -12.29 18.39 6.57
C GLU A 59 -11.10 17.81 7.31
N ILE A 60 -10.55 16.69 6.83
CA ILE A 60 -9.37 16.04 7.39
C ILE A 60 -8.09 16.79 6.98
N LEU A 61 -8.01 17.24 5.72
CA LEU A 61 -6.90 18.07 5.26
C LEU A 61 -6.82 19.40 6.04
N ALA A 62 -7.97 20.00 6.41
CA ALA A 62 -8.04 21.21 7.23
C ALA A 62 -7.55 21.00 8.67
N MET A 63 -7.46 19.75 9.13
CA MET A 63 -6.82 19.36 10.39
C MET A 63 -5.32 19.09 10.22
N GLU A 64 -4.73 19.49 9.08
CA GLU A 64 -3.32 19.29 8.73
C GLU A 64 -2.89 17.82 8.61
N MET A 65 -3.85 16.91 8.39
CA MET A 65 -3.59 15.50 8.13
C MET A 65 -3.50 15.24 6.61
N GLU A 66 -2.33 14.81 6.13
CA GLU A 66 -2.07 14.57 4.71
C GLU A 66 -2.66 13.24 4.18
N VAL A 67 -2.82 12.28 5.09
CA VAL A 67 -3.37 10.94 4.87
C VAL A 67 -4.17 10.50 6.11
N ILE A 68 -4.96 9.44 5.99
CA ILE A 68 -5.63 8.79 7.13
C ILE A 68 -5.00 7.41 7.33
N PRO A 69 -4.50 7.06 8.52
CA PRO A 69 -3.95 5.74 8.77
C PRO A 69 -5.04 4.65 8.64
N PRO A 70 -4.67 3.39 8.34
CA PRO A 70 -5.63 2.28 8.33
C PRO A 70 -6.35 2.17 9.68
N GLY A 71 -7.65 1.86 9.64
CA GLY A 71 -8.47 1.73 10.85
C GLY A 71 -7.99 0.62 11.79
N THR A 72 -7.32 -0.39 11.24
CA THR A 72 -6.67 -1.47 11.96
C THR A 72 -5.15 -1.38 11.75
N HIS A 73 -4.42 -1.10 12.81
CA HIS A 73 -2.96 -0.89 12.77
C HIS A 73 -2.29 -1.48 14.01
N VAL A 74 -1.00 -1.81 13.86
CA VAL A 74 -0.15 -2.18 15.00
C VAL A 74 0.34 -0.93 15.76
N ASN A 75 0.71 0.12 15.02
CA ASN A 75 1.11 1.42 15.54
C ASN A 75 0.58 2.52 14.61
N VAL A 76 -0.24 3.44 15.14
CA VAL A 76 -0.92 4.46 14.34
C VAL A 76 0.03 5.49 13.73
N TYR A 77 1.11 5.84 14.44
CA TYR A 77 2.07 6.85 13.98
C TYR A 77 2.90 6.30 12.82
N GLU A 78 3.44 5.09 13.01
CA GLU A 78 4.17 4.39 11.95
C GLU A 78 3.27 4.08 10.75
N ALA A 79 2.02 3.68 10.99
CA ALA A 79 1.06 3.45 9.91
C ALA A 79 0.75 4.72 9.11
N TYR A 80 0.65 5.89 9.75
CA TYR A 80 0.50 7.17 9.07
C TYR A 80 1.70 7.46 8.16
N ASP A 81 2.93 7.31 8.67
CA ASP A 81 4.15 7.52 7.90
C ASP A 81 4.28 6.54 6.73
N ILE A 82 3.88 5.27 6.93
CA ILE A 82 3.84 4.25 5.88
C ILE A 82 2.86 4.62 4.77
N VAL A 83 1.65 5.09 5.12
CA VAL A 83 0.65 5.51 4.11
C VAL A 83 1.20 6.67 3.28
N LYS A 84 1.86 7.67 3.91
CA LYS A 84 2.54 8.75 3.19
C LYS A 84 3.63 8.23 2.27
N LYS A 85 4.53 7.39 2.77
CA LYS A 85 5.63 6.79 1.99
C LYS A 85 5.09 6.04 0.76
N VAL A 86 4.05 5.23 0.92
CA VAL A 86 3.44 4.48 -0.20
C VAL A 86 2.75 5.42 -1.19
N LYS A 87 2.05 6.45 -0.71
CA LYS A 87 1.42 7.50 -1.54
C LYS A 87 2.43 8.19 -2.45
N GLU A 88 3.55 8.60 -1.88
CA GLU A 88 4.62 9.32 -2.59
C GLU A 88 5.40 8.41 -3.54
N ALA A 89 5.49 7.12 -3.21
CA ALA A 89 6.29 6.18 -3.96
C ALA A 89 5.59 5.62 -5.21
N ALA A 90 4.28 5.79 -5.41
CA ALA A 90 3.52 5.14 -6.48
C ALA A 90 2.78 6.13 -7.38
N ASP A 91 2.75 5.83 -8.68
CA ASP A 91 1.94 6.56 -9.66
C ASP A 91 0.48 6.05 -9.64
N ILE A 92 0.30 4.75 -9.37
CA ILE A 92 -0.99 4.06 -9.33
C ILE A 92 -1.13 3.38 -7.97
N LEU A 93 -2.15 3.76 -7.19
CA LEU A 93 -2.43 3.17 -5.88
C LEU A 93 -3.59 2.18 -5.97
N LEU A 94 -3.39 0.99 -5.41
CA LEU A 94 -4.40 -0.07 -5.31
C LEU A 94 -4.67 -0.40 -3.84
N PRO A 95 -5.46 0.41 -3.12
CA PRO A 95 -5.87 0.09 -1.76
C PRO A 95 -6.73 -1.18 -1.71
N LEU A 96 -6.45 -2.08 -0.76
CA LEU A 96 -7.04 -3.42 -0.72
C LEU A 96 -8.55 -3.47 -0.51
N HIS A 97 -9.15 -2.42 0.06
CA HIS A 97 -10.58 -2.35 0.33
C HIS A 97 -11.31 -1.33 -0.54
N GLU A 98 -10.66 -0.81 -1.58
CA GLU A 98 -11.26 0.18 -2.44
C GLU A 98 -12.36 -0.43 -3.32
N PRO A 99 -13.64 -0.05 -3.14
CA PRO A 99 -14.76 -0.72 -3.82
C PRO A 99 -14.75 -0.56 -5.34
N GLU A 100 -14.19 0.51 -5.90
CA GLU A 100 -14.18 0.69 -7.37
C GLU A 100 -13.49 -0.46 -8.10
N PHE A 101 -12.49 -1.11 -7.50
CA PHE A 101 -11.76 -2.21 -8.14
C PHE A 101 -12.55 -3.51 -8.20
N ALA A 102 -13.64 -3.65 -7.44
CA ALA A 102 -14.48 -4.86 -7.45
C ALA A 102 -15.20 -5.10 -8.78
N THR A 103 -15.27 -4.09 -9.65
CA THR A 103 -16.08 -4.12 -10.88
C THR A 103 -15.29 -3.83 -12.15
N VAL A 104 -13.96 -3.69 -12.06
CA VAL A 104 -13.10 -3.38 -13.20
C VAL A 104 -12.21 -4.58 -13.52
N ASN A 105 -11.98 -4.81 -14.81
CA ASN A 105 -11.07 -5.87 -15.27
C ASN A 105 -9.62 -5.38 -15.39
N THR A 106 -9.44 -4.07 -15.61
CA THR A 106 -8.15 -3.44 -15.90
C THR A 106 -8.11 -2.05 -15.29
N ILE A 107 -6.93 -1.70 -14.78
CA ILE A 107 -6.55 -0.36 -14.32
C ILE A 107 -5.57 0.26 -15.32
N PRO A 108 -5.47 1.60 -15.39
CA PRO A 108 -4.48 2.29 -16.23
C PRO A 108 -3.03 1.84 -16.00
#